data_AF-A0A839QJ30-F1
#
_entry.id   AF-A0A839QJ30-F1
#
_cell.length_a   1.000
_cell.length_b   1.000
_cell.length_c   1.000
_cell.angle_alpha   90.00
_cell.angle_beta   90.00
_cell.angle_gamma   90.00
#
_symmetry.space_group_name_H-M   'P 1'
#
loop_
_entity.id
_entity.type
_entity.pdbx_description
1 polymer ?
#
loop_
_entity_poly.entity_id
_entity_poly.type
_entity_poly.pdbx_seq_one_letter_code
_entity_poly.pdbx_strand_id
1 'polypeptide(L)'
;MQTSLILLVLGMIVIGAIAQRVAGLGFAMVVSPFLILLLGPHEGVYLVNICGVGSSLLIMPRVFKDIDWRMFGWLASFSVIGSVAGSLAATRIPAAPLSVVVGSVVLFALLLSLVLVRTSFTARGNAPKATAGLLSGLTNAIAGVGGPAVSAYAVLARWPQRSFAATLQPFFVFTGLVTLAVKTAVAPGQLPELPVWAWLGIVACIWGGVLIGERVQRKVHDDHARFFVLCVAFIGSVTALVNGLAGL
;
A
#
# COMPACT_ATOMS: atom_id res chain seq x y z
N MET A 1 23.71 2.38 8.33
CA MET A 1 22.50 1.96 9.09
C MET A 1 22.85 0.90 10.12
N GLN A 2 22.30 0.98 11.34
CA GLN A 2 22.51 -0.06 12.37
C GLN A 2 21.76 -1.36 11.97
N THR A 3 22.39 -2.51 12.18
CA THR A 3 21.82 -3.84 11.84
C THR A 3 20.46 -4.08 12.51
N SER A 4 20.28 -3.57 13.73
CA SER A 4 19.01 -3.59 14.46
C SER A 4 17.85 -2.96 13.68
N LEU A 5 18.09 -1.82 13.03
CA LEU A 5 17.07 -1.11 12.25
C LEU A 5 16.68 -1.91 11.01
N ILE A 6 17.64 -2.55 10.34
CA ILE A 6 17.35 -3.42 9.19
C ILE A 6 16.50 -4.62 9.62
N LEU A 7 16.81 -5.25 10.77
CA LEU A 7 16.01 -6.35 11.29
C LEU A 7 14.57 -5.93 11.61
N LEU A 8 14.36 -4.71 12.12
CA LEU A 8 13.01 -4.15 12.31
C LEU A 8 12.28 -3.96 10.99
N VAL A 9 12.94 -3.41 9.97
CA VAL A 9 12.38 -3.26 8.61
C VAL A 9 11.97 -4.62 8.03
N LEU A 10 12.85 -5.62 8.12
CA LEU A 10 12.56 -6.98 7.66
C LEU A 10 11.38 -7.60 8.41
N GLY A 11 11.32 -7.44 9.74
CA GLY A 11 10.19 -7.88 10.55
C GLY A 11 8.87 -7.25 10.11
N MET A 12 8.86 -5.93 9.87
CA MET A 12 7.68 -5.23 9.36
C MET A 12 7.27 -5.73 7.97
N ILE A 13 8.22 -6.02 7.09
CA ILE A 13 7.93 -6.57 5.76
C ILE A 13 7.28 -7.95 5.86
N VAL A 14 7.73 -8.82 6.76
CA VAL A 14 7.09 -10.12 7.02
C VAL A 14 5.65 -9.92 7.50
N ILE A 15 5.43 -9.06 8.50
CA ILE A 15 4.09 -8.76 9.03
C ILE A 15 3.19 -8.21 7.91
N GLY A 16 3.70 -7.28 7.11
CA GLY A 16 3.01 -6.72 5.96
C GLY A 16 2.63 -7.75 4.91
N ALA A 17 3.54 -8.64 4.56
CA ALA A 17 3.31 -9.69 3.56
C ALA A 17 2.25 -10.70 4.05
N ILE A 18 2.31 -11.08 5.33
CA ILE A 18 1.27 -11.91 5.97
C ILE A 18 -0.07 -11.17 5.93
N ALA A 19 -0.11 -9.91 6.39
CA ALA A 19 -1.31 -9.08 6.39
C ALA A 19 -1.91 -8.92 5.00
N GLN A 20 -1.09 -8.71 3.97
CA GLN A 20 -1.56 -8.62 2.58
C GLN A 20 -2.18 -9.91 2.11
N ARG A 21 -1.57 -11.05 2.43
CA ARG A 21 -2.08 -12.35 2.00
C ARG A 21 -3.40 -12.70 2.69
N VAL A 22 -3.52 -12.41 3.99
CA VAL A 22 -4.73 -12.75 4.76
C VAL A 22 -5.86 -11.74 4.52
N ALA A 23 -5.58 -10.43 4.54
CA ALA A 23 -6.61 -9.39 4.40
C ALA A 23 -6.78 -8.84 2.98
N GLY A 24 -5.95 -9.25 2.01
CA GLY A 24 -6.04 -8.87 0.58
C GLY A 24 -5.58 -7.46 0.21
N LEU A 25 -5.42 -6.55 1.18
CA LEU A 25 -5.19 -5.11 0.96
C LEU A 25 -4.10 -4.50 1.86
N GLY A 26 -3.51 -5.29 2.74
CA GLY A 26 -2.89 -4.81 3.98
C GLY A 26 -1.41 -4.46 3.94
N PHE A 27 -0.63 -4.76 2.88
CA PHE A 27 0.82 -4.58 2.94
C PHE A 27 1.19 -3.13 3.27
N ALA A 28 0.82 -2.22 2.38
CA ALA A 28 1.21 -0.83 2.54
C ALA A 28 0.53 -0.16 3.73
N MET A 29 -0.73 -0.52 4.04
CA MET A 29 -1.43 0.05 5.19
C MET A 29 -0.75 -0.30 6.52
N VAL A 30 -0.20 -1.52 6.63
CA VAL A 30 0.52 -1.96 7.82
C VAL A 30 1.94 -1.45 7.82
N VAL A 31 2.65 -1.53 6.69
CA VAL A 31 4.09 -1.33 6.63
C VAL A 31 4.46 0.16 6.51
N SER A 32 3.67 0.95 5.77
CA SER A 32 4.05 2.31 5.42
C SER A 32 4.32 3.23 6.61
N PRO A 33 3.42 3.34 7.60
CA PRO A 33 3.66 4.27 8.71
C PRO A 33 4.93 3.93 9.50
N PHE A 34 5.26 2.64 9.64
CA PHE A 34 6.46 2.21 10.37
C PHE A 34 7.73 2.41 9.54
N LEU A 35 7.71 2.10 8.25
CA LEU A 35 8.88 2.32 7.39
C LEU A 35 9.22 3.80 7.27
N ILE A 36 8.22 4.67 7.29
CA ILE A 36 8.41 6.13 7.33
C ILE A 36 9.03 6.58 8.65
N LEU A 37 8.60 6.00 9.78
CA LEU A 37 9.21 6.27 11.09
C LEU A 37 10.65 5.76 11.19
N LEU A 38 10.97 4.63 10.55
CA LEU A 38 12.29 3.99 10.63
C LEU A 38 13.31 4.55 9.63
N LEU A 39 12.89 4.85 8.40
CA LEU A 39 13.77 5.26 7.30
C LEU A 39 13.58 6.73 6.88
N GLY A 40 12.58 7.40 7.43
CA GLY A 40 12.11 8.68 6.93
C GLY A 40 11.07 8.54 5.82
N PRO A 41 10.29 9.60 5.54
CA PRO A 41 9.11 9.50 4.69
C PRO A 41 9.41 9.26 3.22
N HIS A 42 10.50 9.83 2.69
CA HIS A 42 10.88 9.62 1.30
C HIS A 42 11.33 8.17 1.06
N GLU A 43 12.36 7.72 1.79
CA GLU A 43 12.90 6.36 1.72
C GLU A 43 11.88 5.29 2.11
N GLY A 44 11.11 5.54 3.18
CA GLY A 44 10.08 4.62 3.66
C GLY A 44 9.00 4.37 2.61
N VAL A 45 8.43 5.42 2.01
CA VAL A 45 7.43 5.28 0.93
C VAL A 45 8.05 4.62 -0.31
N TYR A 46 9.31 4.92 -0.60
CA TYR A 46 10.04 4.29 -1.69
C TYR A 46 10.13 2.76 -1.50
N LEU A 47 10.58 2.34 -0.33
CA LEU A 47 10.73 0.93 0.02
C LEU A 47 9.38 0.19 0.08
N VAL A 48 8.33 0.84 0.60
CA VAL A 48 6.97 0.30 0.59
C VAL A 48 6.51 -0.03 -0.82
N ASN A 49 6.76 0.87 -1.78
CA ASN A 49 6.38 0.65 -3.18
C ASN A 49 7.18 -0.52 -3.79
N ILE A 50 8.49 -0.62 -3.55
CA ILE A 50 9.30 -1.75 -4.02
C ILE A 50 8.77 -3.07 -3.46
N CYS A 51 8.56 -3.13 -2.15
CA CYS A 51 8.09 -4.34 -1.49
C CYS A 51 6.66 -4.70 -1.91
N GLY A 52 5.80 -3.69 -2.10
CA GLY A 52 4.44 -3.86 -2.60
C GLY A 52 4.40 -4.44 -4.02
N VAL A 53 5.28 -3.97 -4.91
CA VAL A 53 5.46 -4.54 -6.25
C VAL A 53 5.93 -5.99 -6.15
N GLY A 54 6.97 -6.26 -5.38
CA GLY A 54 7.51 -7.62 -5.22
C GLY A 54 6.49 -8.62 -4.65
N SER A 55 5.75 -8.21 -3.61
CA SER A 55 4.70 -9.02 -3.01
C SER A 55 3.55 -9.28 -3.98
N SER A 56 3.09 -8.24 -4.68
CA SER A 56 1.99 -8.36 -5.65
C SER A 56 2.38 -9.23 -6.85
N LEU A 57 3.63 -9.15 -7.33
CA LEU A 57 4.18 -10.03 -8.36
C LEU A 57 4.21 -11.50 -7.92
N LEU A 58 4.52 -11.78 -6.65
CA LEU A 58 4.52 -13.14 -6.11
C LEU A 58 3.10 -13.72 -6.00
N ILE A 59 2.10 -12.89 -5.72
CA ILE A 59 0.71 -13.30 -5.58
C ILE A 59 0.01 -13.42 -6.94
N MET A 60 0.31 -12.52 -7.89
CA MET A 60 -0.39 -12.38 -9.17
C MET A 60 -0.54 -13.68 -9.98
N PRO A 61 0.49 -14.53 -10.18
CA PRO A 61 0.36 -15.77 -10.95
C PRO A 61 -0.69 -16.73 -10.38
N ARG A 62 -0.90 -16.71 -9.06
CA ARG A 62 -1.84 -17.61 -8.36
C ARG A 62 -3.30 -17.21 -8.56
N VAL A 63 -3.55 -15.93 -8.86
CA VAL A 63 -4.89 -15.35 -9.01
C VAL A 63 -5.16 -14.87 -10.43
N PHE A 64 -4.28 -15.19 -11.38
CA PHE A 64 -4.29 -14.64 -12.74
C PHE A 64 -5.63 -14.81 -13.47
N LYS A 65 -6.28 -15.97 -13.27
CA LYS A 65 -7.57 -16.29 -13.89
C LYS A 65 -8.75 -15.48 -13.33
N ASP A 66 -8.61 -14.95 -12.12
CA ASP A 66 -9.67 -14.19 -11.44
C ASP A 66 -9.54 -12.67 -11.68
N ILE A 67 -8.51 -12.23 -12.42
CA ILE A 67 -8.23 -10.82 -12.73
C ILE A 67 -9.28 -10.29 -13.71
N ASP A 68 -9.95 -9.20 -13.34
CA ASP A 68 -10.75 -8.40 -14.27
C ASP A 68 -9.83 -7.40 -15.01
N TRP A 69 -9.33 -7.83 -16.16
CA TRP A 69 -8.42 -7.02 -16.99
C TRP A 69 -9.05 -5.72 -17.49
N ARG A 70 -10.38 -5.70 -17.68
CA ARG A 70 -11.09 -4.51 -18.13
C ARG A 70 -11.13 -3.46 -17.03
N MET A 71 -11.46 -3.88 -15.80
CA MET A 71 -11.44 -2.98 -14.64
C MET A 71 -10.01 -2.54 -14.30
N PHE A 72 -9.03 -3.45 -14.37
CA PHE A 72 -7.61 -3.11 -14.23
C PHE A 72 -7.20 -2.01 -15.19
N GLY A 73 -7.42 -2.17 -16.50
CA GLY A 73 -7.01 -1.18 -17.49
C GLY A 73 -7.65 0.19 -17.24
N TRP A 74 -8.92 0.20 -16.84
CA TRP A 74 -9.64 1.43 -16.52
C TRP A 74 -9.06 2.14 -15.29
N LEU A 75 -8.87 1.43 -14.18
CA LEU A 75 -8.26 1.99 -12.96
C LEU A 75 -6.81 2.43 -13.22
N ALA A 76 -6.05 1.61 -13.95
CA ALA A 76 -4.66 1.86 -14.29
C ALA A 76 -4.50 3.20 -15.04
N SER A 77 -5.32 3.46 -16.06
CA SER A 77 -5.24 4.70 -16.85
C SER A 77 -5.35 5.97 -15.98
N PHE A 78 -6.31 6.03 -15.06
CA PHE A 78 -6.46 7.19 -14.16
C PHE A 78 -5.41 7.20 -13.04
N SER A 79 -4.95 6.02 -12.62
CA SER A 79 -3.90 5.92 -11.61
C SER A 79 -2.56 6.44 -12.09
N VAL A 80 -2.26 6.43 -13.40
CA VAL A 80 -1.04 7.07 -13.93
C VAL A 80 -1.03 8.55 -13.58
N ILE A 81 -2.13 9.25 -13.85
CA ILE A 81 -2.26 10.68 -13.59
C ILE A 81 -2.05 10.96 -12.10
N GLY A 82 -2.73 10.19 -11.23
CA GLY A 82 -2.57 10.29 -9.79
C GLY A 82 -1.13 10.00 -9.32
N SER A 83 -0.51 8.95 -9.84
CA SER A 83 0.83 8.50 -9.43
C SER A 83 1.90 9.51 -9.85
N VAL A 84 1.80 10.08 -11.05
CA VAL A 84 2.72 11.13 -11.54
C VAL A 84 2.56 12.38 -10.68
N ALA A 85 1.34 12.88 -10.51
CA ALA A 85 1.08 14.08 -9.71
C ALA A 85 1.52 13.90 -8.25
N GLY A 86 1.20 12.75 -7.65
CA GLY A 86 1.58 12.42 -6.28
C GLY A 86 3.07 12.25 -6.10
N SER A 87 3.77 11.67 -7.08
CA SER A 87 5.23 11.52 -7.02
C SER A 87 5.92 12.88 -7.09
N LEU A 88 5.50 13.75 -8.02
CA LEU A 88 6.02 15.11 -8.15
C LEU A 88 5.77 15.96 -6.91
N ALA A 89 4.59 15.82 -6.29
CA ALA A 89 4.28 16.50 -5.04
C ALA A 89 5.14 15.95 -3.89
N ALA A 90 5.17 14.62 -3.72
CA ALA A 90 5.88 13.96 -2.62
C ALA A 90 7.39 14.22 -2.62
N THR A 91 8.02 14.40 -3.78
CA THR A 91 9.46 14.71 -3.85
C THR A 91 9.80 16.15 -3.44
N ARG A 92 8.82 17.06 -3.41
CA ARG A 92 9.01 18.49 -3.09
C ARG A 92 8.61 18.86 -1.67
N ILE A 93 7.83 18.00 -1.01
CA ILE A 93 7.36 18.24 0.36
C ILE A 93 8.48 17.85 1.34
N PRO A 94 8.84 18.71 2.32
CA PRO A 94 9.80 18.36 3.36
C PRO A 94 9.34 17.17 4.21
N ALA A 95 10.28 16.53 4.92
CA ALA A 95 10.01 15.29 5.63
C ALA A 95 8.87 15.40 6.67
N ALA A 96 8.89 16.38 7.58
CA ALA A 96 7.87 16.49 8.62
C ALA A 96 6.44 16.69 8.06
N PRO A 97 6.18 17.64 7.15
CA PRO A 97 4.89 17.75 6.47
C PRO A 97 4.49 16.48 5.70
N LEU A 98 5.44 15.81 5.05
CA LEU A 98 5.16 14.57 4.32
C LEU A 98 4.70 13.46 5.27
N SER A 99 5.33 13.30 6.43
CA SER A 99 4.89 12.35 7.46
C SER A 99 3.47 12.65 7.96
N VAL A 100 3.11 13.92 8.15
CA VAL A 100 1.73 14.33 8.51
C VAL A 100 0.74 13.95 7.41
N VAL A 101 1.08 14.20 6.14
CA VAL A 101 0.21 13.85 5.01
C VAL A 101 0.03 12.34 4.93
N VAL A 102 1.09 11.55 5.07
CA VAL A 102 0.99 10.08 5.04
C VAL A 102 0.13 9.57 6.19
N GLY A 103 0.40 9.99 7.43
CA GLY A 103 -0.42 9.62 8.58
C GLY A 103 -1.90 9.95 8.38
N SER A 104 -2.19 11.14 7.86
CA SER A 104 -3.56 11.60 7.58
C SER A 104 -4.25 10.77 6.49
N VAL A 105 -3.55 10.48 5.38
CA VAL A 105 -4.07 9.67 4.28
C VAL A 105 -4.43 8.27 4.75
N VAL A 106 -3.56 7.64 5.55
CA VAL A 106 -3.83 6.28 6.06
C VAL A 106 -4.95 6.29 7.09
N LEU A 107 -4.99 7.26 8.01
CA LEU A 107 -6.11 7.40 8.96
C LEU A 107 -7.45 7.62 8.23
N PHE A 108 -7.46 8.50 7.22
CA PHE A 108 -8.65 8.74 6.42
C PHE A 108 -9.10 7.47 5.68
N ALA A 109 -8.16 6.71 5.10
CA ALA A 109 -8.43 5.42 4.49
C ALA A 109 -9.04 4.40 5.46
N LEU A 110 -8.53 4.34 6.70
CA LEU A 110 -9.04 3.47 7.75
C LEU A 110 -10.47 3.88 8.15
N LEU A 111 -10.71 5.17 8.40
CA LEU A 111 -12.03 5.71 8.73
C LEU A 111 -13.04 5.44 7.61
N LEU A 112 -12.66 5.71 6.36
CA LEU A 112 -13.50 5.46 5.20
C LEU A 112 -13.89 3.98 5.09
N SER A 113 -12.93 3.08 5.38
CA SER A 113 -13.17 1.63 5.40
C SER A 113 -14.16 1.19 6.48
N LEU A 114 -14.29 1.92 7.59
CA LEU A 114 -15.25 1.64 8.66
C LEU A 114 -16.64 2.19 8.33
N VAL A 115 -16.72 3.38 7.73
CA VAL A 115 -18.00 4.06 7.43
C VAL A 115 -18.72 3.42 6.24
N LEU A 116 -17.99 3.07 5.18
CA LEU A 116 -18.59 2.59 3.92
C LEU A 116 -19.28 1.24 4.03
N VAL A 117 -18.97 0.43 5.06
CA VAL A 117 -19.60 -0.88 5.27
C VAL A 117 -21.11 -0.76 5.54
N ARG A 118 -21.58 0.43 5.97
CA ARG A 118 -22.99 0.65 6.35
C ARG A 118 -23.85 1.35 5.30
N THR A 119 -23.30 1.66 4.11
CA THR A 119 -24.07 2.39 3.09
C THR A 119 -24.86 1.45 2.17
N SER A 120 -26.10 1.83 1.84
CA SER A 120 -26.92 1.15 0.82
C SER A 120 -26.68 1.68 -0.59
N PHE A 121 -25.93 2.78 -0.72
CA PHE A 121 -25.64 3.44 -1.98
C PHE A 121 -24.79 2.53 -2.88
N THR A 122 -25.21 2.38 -4.14
CA THR A 122 -24.44 1.64 -5.14
C THR A 122 -23.87 2.62 -6.17
N ALA A 123 -22.56 2.77 -6.19
CA ALA A 123 -21.89 3.60 -7.18
C ALA A 123 -22.04 2.98 -8.57
N ARG A 124 -22.60 3.75 -9.50
CA ARG A 124 -22.74 3.37 -10.92
C ARG A 124 -22.07 4.41 -11.81
N GLY A 125 -21.56 3.96 -12.96
CA GLY A 125 -20.91 4.82 -13.96
C GLY A 125 -19.39 4.87 -13.88
N ASN A 126 -18.81 5.70 -14.74
CA ASN A 126 -17.37 5.77 -14.99
C ASN A 126 -16.65 6.75 -14.04
N ALA A 127 -17.35 7.78 -13.55
CA ALA A 127 -16.73 8.78 -12.68
C ALA A 127 -16.19 8.17 -11.35
N PRO A 128 -16.93 7.33 -10.60
CA PRO A 128 -16.39 6.72 -9.38
C PRO A 128 -15.17 5.82 -9.63
N LYS A 129 -15.11 5.14 -10.78
CA LYS A 129 -13.95 4.34 -11.20
C LYS A 129 -12.74 5.24 -11.44
N ALA A 130 -12.94 6.36 -12.14
CA ALA A 130 -11.88 7.31 -12.47
C ALA A 130 -11.30 7.91 -11.20
N THR A 131 -12.19 8.35 -10.30
CA THR A 131 -11.80 8.90 -9.00
C THR A 131 -11.06 7.88 -8.15
N ALA A 132 -11.50 6.62 -8.13
CA ALA A 132 -10.81 5.56 -7.39
C ALA A 132 -9.40 5.29 -7.93
N GLY A 133 -9.24 5.19 -9.26
CA GLY A 133 -7.94 5.02 -9.89
C GLY A 133 -7.01 6.21 -9.62
N LEU A 134 -7.51 7.43 -9.83
CA LEU A 134 -6.75 8.68 -9.60
C LEU A 134 -6.32 8.82 -8.15
N LEU A 135 -7.25 8.70 -7.20
CA LEU A 135 -6.95 8.81 -5.77
C LEU A 135 -5.99 7.71 -5.34
N SER A 136 -6.20 6.48 -5.80
CA SER A 136 -5.29 5.38 -5.50
C SER A 136 -3.88 5.64 -6.01
N GLY A 137 -3.72 6.14 -7.23
CA GLY A 137 -2.39 6.49 -7.75
C GLY A 137 -1.74 7.60 -6.92
N LEU A 138 -2.50 8.64 -6.58
CA LEU A 138 -2.05 9.77 -5.78
C LEU A 138 -1.59 9.34 -4.38
N THR A 139 -2.42 8.60 -3.65
CA THR A 139 -2.12 8.14 -2.29
C THR A 139 -1.05 7.04 -2.31
N ASN A 140 -0.96 6.22 -3.37
CA ASN A 140 0.14 5.29 -3.55
C ASN A 140 1.49 6.01 -3.70
N ALA A 141 1.53 7.10 -4.46
CA ALA A 141 2.77 7.83 -4.67
C ALA A 141 3.22 8.64 -3.43
N ILE A 142 2.26 9.23 -2.71
CA ILE A 142 2.54 10.03 -1.52
C ILE A 142 2.84 9.16 -0.30
N ALA A 143 2.01 8.14 -0.06
CA ALA A 143 2.01 7.35 1.18
C ALA A 143 2.37 5.88 0.97
N GLY A 144 2.57 5.41 -0.26
CA GLY A 144 2.69 3.98 -0.57
C GLY A 144 1.36 3.24 -0.48
N VAL A 145 0.25 3.92 -0.18
CA VAL A 145 -1.04 3.32 0.18
C VAL A 145 -2.10 3.67 -0.88
N GLY A 146 -2.22 2.85 -1.93
CA GLY A 146 -3.25 3.00 -2.97
C GLY A 146 -4.55 2.23 -2.70
N GLY A 147 -4.44 1.06 -2.05
CA GLY A 147 -5.54 0.09 -1.89
C GLY A 147 -6.88 0.67 -1.39
N PRO A 148 -6.91 1.52 -0.34
CA PRO A 148 -8.16 1.98 0.27
C PRO A 148 -9.11 2.74 -0.67
N ALA A 149 -8.57 3.54 -1.60
CA ALA A 149 -9.40 4.27 -2.55
C ALA A 149 -10.16 3.32 -3.49
N VAL A 150 -9.48 2.24 -3.93
CA VAL A 150 -10.11 1.20 -4.76
C VAL A 150 -11.00 0.29 -3.93
N SER A 151 -10.67 0.01 -2.66
CA SER A 151 -11.53 -0.71 -1.72
C SER A 151 -12.86 0.01 -1.48
N ALA A 152 -12.80 1.32 -1.27
CA ALA A 152 -13.97 2.16 -1.11
C ALA A 152 -14.89 2.04 -2.34
N TYR A 153 -14.31 2.13 -3.53
CA TYR A 153 -15.05 1.89 -4.76
C TYR A 153 -15.59 0.45 -4.88
N ALA A 154 -14.82 -0.58 -4.51
CA ALA A 154 -15.25 -1.97 -4.57
C ALA A 154 -16.48 -2.24 -3.68
N VAL A 155 -16.51 -1.67 -2.48
CA VAL A 155 -17.68 -1.74 -1.57
C VAL A 155 -18.88 -1.05 -2.21
N LEU A 156 -18.71 0.19 -2.69
CA LEU A 156 -19.78 0.96 -3.32
C LEU A 156 -20.29 0.34 -4.62
N ALA A 157 -19.43 -0.30 -5.40
CA ALA A 157 -19.78 -0.95 -6.67
C ALA A 157 -20.25 -2.41 -6.48
N ARG A 158 -20.25 -2.92 -5.24
CA ARG A 158 -20.50 -4.33 -4.91
C ARG A 158 -19.65 -5.30 -5.74
N TRP A 159 -18.39 -4.95 -5.94
CA TRP A 159 -17.45 -5.76 -6.73
C TRP A 159 -17.14 -7.07 -5.97
N PRO A 160 -17.35 -8.25 -6.59
CA PRO A 160 -16.97 -9.53 -5.99
C PRO A 160 -15.55 -9.55 -5.42
N GLN A 161 -15.42 -9.87 -4.14
CA GLN A 161 -14.17 -9.80 -3.37
C GLN A 161 -13.01 -10.57 -4.04
N ARG A 162 -13.28 -11.77 -4.57
CA ARG A 162 -12.26 -12.61 -5.23
C ARG A 162 -11.67 -11.92 -6.47
N SER A 163 -12.54 -11.41 -7.35
CA SER A 163 -12.11 -10.69 -8.56
C SER A 163 -11.42 -9.38 -8.21
N PHE A 164 -11.93 -8.65 -7.23
CA PHE A 164 -11.33 -7.42 -6.74
C PHE A 164 -9.90 -7.65 -6.18
N ALA A 165 -9.73 -8.60 -5.25
CA ALA A 165 -8.43 -8.92 -4.67
C ALA A 165 -7.42 -9.42 -5.71
N ALA A 166 -7.88 -10.17 -6.72
CA ALA A 166 -7.06 -10.59 -7.85
C ALA A 166 -6.62 -9.40 -8.72
N THR A 167 -7.56 -8.51 -9.05
CA THR A 167 -7.33 -7.33 -9.91
C THR A 167 -6.40 -6.30 -9.26
N LEU A 168 -6.38 -6.23 -7.92
CA LEU A 168 -5.44 -5.38 -7.21
C LEU A 168 -3.96 -5.79 -7.38
N GLN A 169 -3.67 -7.06 -7.68
CA GLN A 169 -2.28 -7.49 -7.84
C GLN A 169 -1.58 -6.81 -9.03
N PRO A 170 -2.06 -6.94 -10.29
CA PRO A 170 -1.46 -6.21 -11.40
C PRO A 170 -1.59 -4.70 -11.24
N PHE A 171 -2.66 -4.22 -10.59
CA PHE A 171 -2.84 -2.80 -10.31
C PHE A 171 -1.74 -2.24 -9.41
N PHE A 172 -1.41 -2.88 -8.27
CA PHE A 172 -0.33 -2.45 -7.40
C PHE A 172 1.04 -2.59 -8.02
N VAL A 173 1.26 -3.62 -8.83
CA VAL A 173 2.49 -3.73 -9.65
C VAL A 173 2.61 -2.51 -10.55
N PHE A 174 1.56 -2.20 -11.31
CA PHE A 174 1.55 -1.10 -12.25
C PHE A 174 1.72 0.27 -11.57
N THR A 175 0.92 0.59 -10.55
CA THR A 175 1.01 1.87 -9.84
C THR A 175 2.32 2.03 -9.11
N GLY A 176 2.83 0.94 -8.52
CA GLY A 176 4.13 0.91 -7.86
C GLY A 176 5.27 1.18 -8.85
N LEU A 177 5.27 0.51 -10.00
CA LEU A 177 6.29 0.74 -11.04
C LEU A 177 6.24 2.17 -11.60
N VAL A 178 5.05 2.71 -11.88
CA VAL A 178 4.90 4.11 -12.32
C VAL A 178 5.42 5.07 -11.26
N THR A 179 5.05 4.87 -9.99
CA THR A 179 5.54 5.69 -8.87
C THR A 179 7.06 5.64 -8.76
N LEU A 180 7.65 4.44 -8.79
CA LEU A 180 9.10 4.26 -8.69
C LEU A 180 9.82 4.90 -9.87
N ALA A 181 9.32 4.73 -11.10
CA ALA A 181 9.90 5.32 -12.30
C ALA A 181 9.87 6.85 -12.29
N VAL A 182 8.78 7.46 -11.81
CA VAL A 182 8.70 8.93 -11.70
C VAL A 182 9.62 9.42 -10.58
N LYS A 183 9.65 8.74 -9.43
CA LYS A 183 10.54 9.13 -8.32
C LYS A 183 12.02 8.96 -8.66
N THR A 184 12.43 7.89 -9.35
CA THR A 184 13.83 7.77 -9.82
C THR A 184 14.20 8.88 -10.80
N ALA A 185 13.29 9.23 -11.72
CA ALA A 185 13.56 10.25 -12.73
C ALA A 185 13.67 11.66 -12.14
N VAL A 186 12.87 11.98 -11.12
CA VAL A 186 12.79 13.31 -10.52
C VAL A 186 13.75 13.48 -9.33
N ALA A 187 13.96 12.42 -8.55
CA ALA A 187 14.74 12.43 -7.32
C ALA A 187 15.49 11.09 -7.12
N PRO A 188 16.53 10.81 -7.93
CA PRO A 188 17.23 9.52 -7.94
C PRO A 188 17.88 9.14 -6.59
N GLY A 189 18.18 10.13 -5.74
CA GLY A 189 18.79 9.92 -4.42
C GLY A 189 17.84 9.44 -3.31
N GLN A 190 16.55 9.17 -3.61
CA GLN A 190 15.59 8.71 -2.60
C GLN A 190 15.56 7.19 -2.39
N LEU A 191 16.41 6.44 -3.11
CA LEU A 191 16.54 5.01 -2.91
C LEU A 191 17.23 4.75 -1.55
N PRO A 192 16.65 3.93 -0.66
CA PRO A 192 17.29 3.61 0.62
C PRO A 192 18.65 2.94 0.42
N GLU A 193 19.69 3.44 1.10
CA GLU A 193 21.03 2.86 1.07
C GLU A 193 21.11 1.60 1.95
N LEU A 194 20.56 0.50 1.42
CA LEU A 194 20.56 -0.81 2.07
C LEU A 194 21.70 -1.70 1.56
N PRO A 195 22.39 -2.45 2.45
CA PRO A 195 23.41 -3.40 2.03
C PRO A 195 22.77 -4.56 1.23
N VAL A 196 23.55 -5.20 0.36
CA VAL A 196 23.06 -6.27 -0.54
C VAL A 196 22.33 -7.39 0.21
N TRP A 197 22.82 -7.78 1.40
CA TRP A 197 22.18 -8.81 2.22
C TRP A 197 20.79 -8.39 2.71
N ALA A 198 20.54 -7.09 2.93
CA ALA A 198 19.24 -6.59 3.33
C ALA A 198 18.24 -6.70 2.17
N TRP A 199 18.65 -6.40 0.94
CA TRP A 199 17.82 -6.62 -0.25
C TRP A 199 17.46 -8.09 -0.46
N LEU A 200 18.43 -9.00 -0.30
CA LEU A 200 18.15 -10.45 -0.33
C LEU A 200 17.21 -10.86 0.80
N GLY A 201 17.41 -10.29 2.00
CA GLY A 201 16.53 -10.47 3.15
C GLY A 201 15.10 -10.00 2.89
N ILE A 202 14.91 -8.86 2.21
CA ILE A 202 13.58 -8.34 1.83
C ILE A 202 12.88 -9.35 0.92
N VAL A 203 13.55 -9.83 -0.13
CA VAL A 203 12.97 -10.81 -1.06
C VAL A 203 12.58 -12.09 -0.31
N ALA A 204 13.46 -12.60 0.55
CA ALA A 204 13.19 -13.78 1.37
C ALA A 204 12.03 -13.56 2.35
N CYS A 205 11.95 -12.38 2.98
CA CYS A 205 10.90 -12.01 3.93
C CYS A 205 9.54 -11.85 3.26
N ILE A 206 9.48 -11.24 2.07
CA ILE A 206 8.23 -11.15 1.30
C ILE A 206 7.78 -12.55 0.92
N TRP A 207 8.67 -13.38 0.37
CA TRP A 207 8.35 -14.74 -0.05
C TRP A 207 7.87 -15.60 1.12
N GLY A 208 8.63 -15.60 2.23
CA GLY A 208 8.28 -16.30 3.47
C GLY A 208 6.97 -15.80 4.09
N GLY A 209 6.78 -14.48 4.15
CA GLY A 209 5.57 -13.86 4.67
C GLY A 209 4.32 -14.21 3.87
N VAL A 210 4.40 -14.24 2.54
CA VAL A 210 3.29 -14.68 1.68
C VAL A 210 2.96 -16.16 1.92
N LEU A 211 3.96 -17.03 2.07
CA LEU A 211 3.74 -18.46 2.36
C LEU A 211 3.16 -18.71 3.75
N ILE A 212 3.60 -17.95 4.76
CA ILE A 212 3.04 -18.00 6.11
C ILE A 212 1.61 -17.49 6.07
N GLY A 213 1.37 -16.35 5.43
CA GLY A 213 0.04 -15.76 5.27
C GLY A 213 -0.95 -16.71 4.60
N GLU A 214 -0.52 -17.50 3.63
CA GLU A 214 -1.39 -18.52 3.00
C GLU A 214 -1.82 -19.62 3.98
N ARG A 215 -0.91 -20.06 4.86
CA ARG A 215 -1.25 -21.04 5.91
C ARG A 215 -2.16 -20.44 6.98
N VAL A 216 -1.94 -19.18 7.35
CA VAL A 216 -2.75 -18.45 8.33
C VAL A 216 -4.15 -18.20 7.79
N GLN A 217 -4.29 -17.82 6.52
CA GLN A 217 -5.57 -17.58 5.86
C GLN A 217 -6.50 -18.80 5.89
N ARG A 218 -5.95 -20.02 5.91
CA ARG A 218 -6.75 -21.25 6.04
C ARG A 218 -7.32 -21.48 7.45
N LYS A 219 -6.81 -20.79 8.46
CA LYS A 219 -7.14 -20.99 9.88
C LYS A 219 -7.84 -19.80 10.52
N VAL A 220 -7.67 -18.60 9.97
CA VAL A 220 -8.18 -17.35 10.55
C VAL A 220 -9.36 -16.83 9.74
N HIS A 221 -10.44 -16.47 10.41
CA HIS A 221 -11.58 -15.80 9.77
C HIS A 221 -11.17 -14.41 9.26
N ASP A 222 -11.64 -14.05 8.06
CA ASP A 222 -11.33 -12.79 7.37
C ASP A 222 -11.55 -11.54 8.26
N ASP A 223 -12.57 -11.56 9.12
CA ASP A 223 -12.90 -10.45 10.01
C ASP A 223 -11.81 -10.16 11.06
N HIS A 224 -11.24 -11.20 11.68
CA HIS A 224 -10.20 -11.04 12.71
C HIS A 224 -8.90 -10.53 12.09
N ALA A 225 -8.56 -11.04 10.92
CA ALA A 225 -7.38 -10.60 10.19
C ALA A 225 -7.52 -9.14 9.75
N ARG A 226 -8.69 -8.76 9.24
CA ARG A 226 -8.99 -7.37 8.88
C ARG A 226 -8.91 -6.46 10.10
N PHE A 227 -9.49 -6.86 11.23
CA PHE A 227 -9.43 -6.08 12.47
C PHE A 227 -7.98 -5.88 12.94
N PHE A 228 -7.17 -6.94 12.97
CA PHE A 228 -5.76 -6.84 13.33
C PHE A 228 -4.99 -5.85 12.43
N VAL A 229 -5.19 -5.95 11.12
CA VAL A 229 -4.57 -5.02 10.14
C VAL A 229 -4.99 -3.58 10.40
N LEU A 230 -6.28 -3.34 10.68
CA LEU A 230 -6.79 -2.01 10.99
C LEU A 230 -6.16 -1.44 12.27
N CYS A 231 -6.03 -2.24 13.32
CA CYS A 231 -5.40 -1.82 14.59
C CYS A 231 -3.92 -1.45 14.40
N VAL A 232 -3.15 -2.31 13.72
CA VAL A 232 -1.72 -2.06 13.50
C VAL A 232 -1.51 -0.83 12.62
N ALA A 233 -2.28 -0.70 11.54
CA ALA A 233 -2.25 0.47 10.67
C ALA A 233 -2.62 1.73 11.45
N PHE A 234 -3.67 1.70 12.28
CA PHE A 234 -4.10 2.83 13.10
C PHE A 234 -3.00 3.30 14.04
N ILE A 235 -2.39 2.39 14.80
CA ILE A 235 -1.27 2.70 15.72
C ILE A 235 -0.11 3.32 14.94
N GLY A 236 0.28 2.70 13.84
CA GLY A 236 1.37 3.21 12.99
C GLY A 236 1.07 4.61 12.46
N SER A 237 -0.14 4.85 11.94
CA SER A 237 -0.53 6.13 11.34
C SER A 237 -0.68 7.25 12.37
N VAL A 238 -1.24 6.98 13.55
CA VAL A 238 -1.26 7.96 14.65
C VAL A 238 0.17 8.32 15.06
N THR A 239 1.05 7.32 15.18
CA THR A 239 2.45 7.56 15.55
C THR A 239 3.18 8.39 14.50
N ALA A 240 2.99 8.08 13.21
CA ALA A 240 3.56 8.84 12.10
C ALA A 240 3.04 10.29 12.06
N LEU A 241 1.74 10.48 12.33
CA LEU A 241 1.12 11.80 12.39
C LEU A 241 1.67 12.64 13.54
N VAL A 242 1.73 12.08 14.76
CA VAL A 242 2.26 12.77 15.95
C VAL A 242 3.72 13.12 15.78
N ASN A 243 4.54 12.21 15.26
CA ASN A 243 5.95 12.49 14.99
C ASN A 243 6.12 13.57 13.91
N GLY A 244 5.31 13.51 12.85
CA GLY A 244 5.29 14.56 11.82
C GLY A 244 4.94 15.94 12.40
N LEU A 245 3.91 16.02 13.23
CA LEU A 245 3.50 17.27 13.90
C LEU A 245 4.54 17.79 14.90
N ALA A 246 5.22 16.90 15.61
CA ALA A 246 6.29 17.28 16.54
C ALA A 246 7.56 17.79 15.82
N GLY A 247 7.72 17.45 14.54
CA GLY A 247 8.84 17.89 13.70
C GLY A 247 8.53 19.09 12.78
N LEU A 248 7.32 19.64 12.83
CA LEU A 248 6.95 20.91 12.16
C LEU A 248 7.44 22.11 12.97
#